data_AF-A0AAW6NKU7-F1
#
_entry.id   AF-A0AAW6NKU7-F1
#
_cell.length_a   1.000
_cell.length_b   1.000
_cell.length_c   1.000
_cell.angle_alpha   90.00
_cell.angle_beta   90.00
_cell.angle_gamma   90.00
#
_symmetry.space_group_name_H-M   'P 1'
#
loop_
_entity.id
_entity.type
_entity.pdbx_description
1 polymer ?
#
loop_
_entity_poly.entity_id
_entity_poly.type
_entity_poly.pdbx_seq_one_letter_code
_entity_poly.pdbx_strand_id
1 'polypeptide(L)'
;EQEQEQEQEQEQEQEQEQEQEQEQEQEQEQTALTEEQVKVAVEQVSLIKEQIAEIETRGNDGYRSFDLQGHALIRQALVTLLGLFKNTEDGKKHIILFEEPELYLHPSNKRKFRETLYKLANGDNYQVICVSHDPQLIDLSKPHTSLARFIKGDDGKTEIYQTDEDLFVKDDATKDRVQMLNRFNPHLCESFFSDEVILVEGDTEAIITRQLLLQHFPEKEIFVVNTGSKNNIPFFINVLSNFKIKQHIIHDSDERYLYEKGVVKYNNDGEKTSNSAWTMNEKIWDAMQVASARNGCVINRYVSIRNFEHAHNYSHNPKKGKPLSAFEYAKTLDMSDDSLSIVNQIKKIVGAIENDVAYDQQYLEDKVVEPF
;
A
#
# COMPACT_ATOMS: atom_id res chain seq x y z
N GLU A 1 13.59 36.53 -51.64
CA GLU A 1 13.15 37.00 -50.31
C GLU A 1 11.65 37.06 -50.21
N GLN A 2 10.93 37.98 -50.86
CA GLN A 2 9.45 38.04 -50.75
C GLN A 2 8.70 36.78 -51.23
N GLU A 3 9.14 36.13 -52.30
CA GLU A 3 8.52 34.84 -52.75
C GLU A 3 8.83 33.68 -51.79
N GLN A 4 9.98 33.70 -51.11
CA GLN A 4 10.35 32.66 -50.14
C GLN A 4 9.64 32.82 -48.80
N GLU A 5 9.35 34.05 -48.37
CA GLU A 5 8.50 34.31 -47.21
C GLU A 5 7.06 33.88 -47.46
N GLN A 6 6.52 34.11 -48.67
CA GLN A 6 5.16 33.67 -49.01
C GLN A 6 5.01 32.15 -49.11
N GLU A 7 6.02 31.42 -49.61
CA GLU A 7 6.02 29.95 -49.59
C GLU A 7 6.09 29.41 -48.15
N GLN A 8 6.88 30.04 -47.27
CA GLN A 8 6.97 29.63 -45.86
C GLN A 8 5.69 29.90 -45.06
N GLU A 9 4.99 31.02 -45.30
CA GLU A 9 3.70 31.29 -44.67
C GLU A 9 2.63 30.29 -45.15
N GLN A 10 2.62 29.92 -46.43
CA GLN A 10 1.68 28.93 -46.95
C GLN A 10 1.94 27.51 -46.43
N GLU A 11 3.21 27.12 -46.25
CA GLU A 11 3.54 25.83 -45.62
C GLU A 11 3.13 25.80 -44.14
N GLN A 12 3.30 26.92 -43.40
CA GLN A 12 2.87 27.00 -42.00
C GLN A 12 1.35 26.98 -41.82
N GLU A 13 0.60 27.65 -42.71
CA GLU A 13 -0.88 27.56 -42.68
C GLU A 13 -1.37 26.15 -42.99
N GLN A 14 -0.74 25.44 -43.93
CA GLN A 14 -1.09 24.05 -44.24
C GLN A 14 -0.74 23.07 -43.11
N GLU A 15 0.37 23.26 -42.42
CA GLU A 15 0.71 22.45 -41.23
C GLU A 15 -0.28 22.71 -40.09
N GLN A 16 -0.69 23.95 -39.85
CA GLN A 16 -1.69 24.28 -38.83
C GLN A 16 -3.08 23.72 -39.13
N GLU A 17 -3.52 23.74 -40.39
CA GLU A 17 -4.79 23.11 -40.78
C GLU A 17 -4.74 21.58 -40.60
N GLN A 18 -3.61 20.93 -40.93
CA GLN A 18 -3.44 19.49 -40.71
C GLN A 18 -3.40 19.11 -39.22
N GLU A 19 -2.76 19.92 -38.37
CA GLU A 19 -2.77 19.70 -36.92
C GLU A 19 -4.18 19.87 -36.34
N GLN A 20 -4.96 20.86 -36.81
CA GLN A 20 -6.34 21.04 -36.36
C GLN A 20 -7.28 19.92 -36.82
N GLU A 21 -7.12 19.40 -38.04
CA GLU A 21 -7.89 18.24 -38.50
C GLU A 21 -7.53 16.97 -37.70
N GLN A 22 -6.26 16.76 -37.37
CA GLN A 22 -5.83 15.63 -36.52
C GLN A 22 -6.32 15.77 -35.07
N GLU A 23 -6.32 16.97 -34.50
CA GLU A 23 -6.90 17.21 -33.17
C GLU A 23 -8.41 16.99 -33.16
N GLN A 24 -9.13 17.40 -34.21
CA GLN A 24 -10.57 17.14 -34.33
C GLN A 24 -10.89 15.66 -34.56
N GLU A 25 -10.09 14.94 -35.34
CA GLU A 25 -10.24 13.48 -35.47
C GLU A 25 -9.93 12.77 -34.14
N GLN A 26 -8.90 13.19 -33.39
CA GLN A 26 -8.60 12.65 -32.06
C GLN A 26 -9.67 12.96 -31.02
N GLU A 27 -10.24 14.18 -31.03
CA GLU A 27 -11.38 14.54 -30.17
C GLU A 27 -12.63 13.72 -30.56
N GLN A 28 -12.91 13.55 -31.85
CA GLN A 28 -14.04 12.71 -32.31
C GLN A 28 -13.83 11.23 -31.95
N GLU A 29 -12.61 10.71 -32.03
CA GLU A 29 -12.28 9.34 -31.62
C GLU A 29 -12.38 9.19 -30.09
N GLN A 30 -11.95 10.17 -29.29
CA GLN A 30 -12.17 10.22 -27.83
C GLN A 30 -13.65 10.32 -27.45
N THR A 31 -14.46 11.04 -28.22
CA THR A 31 -15.92 11.19 -27.98
C THR A 31 -16.69 9.94 -28.41
N ALA A 32 -16.28 9.26 -29.48
CA ALA A 32 -16.83 7.95 -29.86
C ALA A 32 -16.41 6.85 -28.87
N LEU A 33 -15.20 6.93 -28.32
CA LEU A 33 -14.72 6.06 -27.25
C LEU A 33 -15.54 6.20 -25.97
N THR A 34 -16.14 7.37 -25.68
CA THR A 34 -17.01 7.55 -24.50
C THR A 34 -18.40 6.95 -24.69
N GLU A 35 -19.01 7.01 -25.88
CA GLU A 35 -20.28 6.30 -26.15
C GLU A 35 -20.11 4.78 -26.10
N GLU A 36 -19.03 4.26 -26.69
CA GLU A 36 -18.69 2.83 -26.62
C GLU A 36 -18.42 2.41 -25.16
N GLN A 37 -17.71 3.23 -24.37
CA GLN A 37 -17.46 2.98 -22.94
C GLN A 37 -18.75 3.06 -22.10
N VAL A 38 -19.66 3.98 -22.38
CA VAL A 38 -20.96 4.07 -21.72
C VAL A 38 -21.82 2.87 -22.08
N LYS A 39 -21.82 2.45 -23.35
CA LYS A 39 -22.53 1.25 -23.81
C LYS A 39 -21.95 -0.01 -23.18
N VAL A 40 -20.64 -0.11 -23.07
CA VAL A 40 -19.94 -1.19 -22.34
C VAL A 40 -20.26 -1.14 -20.85
N ALA A 41 -20.35 0.04 -20.23
CA ALA A 41 -20.74 0.17 -18.83
C ALA A 41 -22.21 -0.25 -18.62
N VAL A 42 -23.12 0.13 -19.52
CA VAL A 42 -24.54 -0.26 -19.51
C VAL A 42 -24.69 -1.77 -19.74
N GLU A 43 -23.96 -2.36 -20.69
CA GLU A 43 -23.94 -3.81 -20.95
C GLU A 43 -23.34 -4.60 -19.78
N GLN A 44 -22.27 -4.09 -19.16
CA GLN A 44 -21.70 -4.74 -17.97
C GLN A 44 -22.63 -4.65 -16.77
N VAL A 45 -23.38 -3.56 -16.66
CA VAL A 45 -24.41 -3.40 -15.62
C VAL A 45 -25.62 -4.30 -15.89
N SER A 46 -25.99 -4.56 -17.14
CA SER A 46 -27.01 -5.59 -17.46
C SER A 46 -26.50 -7.00 -17.20
N LEU A 47 -25.24 -7.30 -17.49
CA LEU A 47 -24.57 -8.55 -17.08
C LEU A 47 -24.58 -8.72 -15.55
N ILE A 48 -24.36 -7.65 -14.79
CA ILE A 48 -24.47 -7.68 -13.32
C ILE A 48 -25.93 -7.93 -12.89
N LYS A 49 -26.94 -7.35 -13.56
CA LYS A 49 -28.35 -7.66 -13.31
C LYS A 49 -28.68 -9.13 -13.56
N GLU A 50 -28.18 -9.70 -14.66
CA GLU A 50 -28.39 -11.11 -15.01
C GLU A 50 -27.68 -12.05 -14.01
N GLN A 51 -26.44 -11.74 -13.61
CA GLN A 51 -25.73 -12.51 -12.58
C GLN A 51 -26.42 -12.45 -11.22
N ILE A 52 -27.00 -11.30 -10.86
CA ILE A 52 -27.79 -11.16 -9.62
C ILE A 52 -29.07 -12.01 -9.71
N ALA A 53 -29.74 -12.03 -10.87
CA ALA A 53 -30.92 -12.86 -11.10
C ALA A 53 -30.60 -14.38 -11.11
N GLU A 54 -29.43 -14.79 -11.62
CA GLU A 54 -28.94 -16.18 -11.53
C GLU A 54 -28.65 -16.60 -10.08
N ILE A 55 -28.17 -15.67 -9.24
CA ILE A 55 -27.95 -15.92 -7.80
C ILE A 55 -29.27 -16.08 -7.04
N GLU A 56 -30.35 -15.44 -7.50
CA GLU A 56 -31.72 -15.59 -6.97
C GLU A 56 -32.38 -16.92 -7.36
N THR A 57 -32.06 -17.49 -8.54
CA THR A 57 -32.67 -18.75 -9.03
C THR A 57 -32.03 -20.02 -8.48
N ARG A 58 -30.77 -19.97 -8.02
CA ARG A 58 -30.15 -21.07 -7.26
C ARG A 58 -30.61 -21.04 -5.81
N GLY A 59 -31.86 -21.47 -5.61
CA GLY A 59 -32.41 -21.72 -4.30
C GLY A 59 -31.66 -22.82 -3.54
N ASN A 60 -31.57 -22.61 -2.23
CA ASN A 60 -31.30 -23.57 -1.15
C ASN A 60 -29.82 -23.75 -0.72
N ASP A 61 -29.42 -22.97 0.29
CA ASP A 61 -29.14 -23.56 1.61
C ASP A 61 -29.29 -22.48 2.70
N GLY A 62 -29.95 -22.88 3.79
CA GLY A 62 -30.62 -22.04 4.80
C GLY A 62 -29.76 -21.15 5.69
N TYR A 63 -28.64 -20.61 5.21
CA TYR A 63 -27.79 -19.66 5.95
C TYR A 63 -28.00 -18.19 5.54
N ARG A 64 -28.78 -17.93 4.48
CA ARG A 64 -28.96 -16.59 3.86
C ARG A 64 -30.11 -15.73 4.43
N SER A 65 -30.86 -16.20 5.42
CA SER A 65 -32.04 -15.43 5.90
C SER A 65 -31.68 -14.18 6.70
N PHE A 66 -30.44 -14.02 7.16
CA PHE A 66 -29.96 -12.82 7.86
C PHE A 66 -29.32 -11.76 6.93
N ASP A 67 -29.10 -12.07 5.64
CA ASP A 67 -28.45 -11.18 4.64
C ASP A 67 -29.43 -10.23 3.91
N LEU A 68 -30.73 -10.26 4.26
CA LEU A 68 -31.76 -9.58 3.47
C LEU A 68 -31.79 -8.05 3.61
N GLN A 69 -31.19 -7.48 4.66
CA GLN A 69 -31.19 -6.02 4.86
C GLN A 69 -30.06 -5.30 4.09
N GLY A 70 -28.87 -5.90 4.02
CA GLY A 70 -27.73 -5.35 3.27
C GLY A 70 -27.96 -5.31 1.76
N HIS A 71 -28.59 -6.35 1.22
CA HIS A 71 -28.97 -6.41 -0.19
C HIS A 71 -29.96 -5.30 -0.58
N ALA A 72 -30.82 -4.85 0.32
CA ALA A 72 -31.81 -3.79 0.03
C ALA A 72 -31.15 -2.41 -0.13
N LEU A 73 -30.17 -2.07 0.72
CA LEU A 73 -29.40 -0.82 0.64
C LEU A 73 -28.52 -0.76 -0.61
N ILE A 74 -27.79 -1.83 -0.92
CA ILE A 74 -27.05 -1.96 -2.20
C ILE A 74 -27.99 -1.81 -3.38
N ARG A 75 -29.13 -2.52 -3.33
CA ARG A 75 -30.13 -2.48 -4.38
C ARG A 75 -30.68 -1.07 -4.51
N GLN A 76 -30.92 -0.37 -3.43
CA GLN A 76 -31.38 1.02 -3.45
C GLN A 76 -30.30 1.97 -3.98
N ALA A 77 -29.04 1.81 -3.58
CA ALA A 77 -27.91 2.58 -4.08
C ALA A 77 -27.68 2.34 -5.59
N LEU A 78 -27.65 1.08 -6.02
CA LEU A 78 -27.55 0.68 -7.43
C LEU A 78 -28.76 1.16 -8.23
N VAL A 79 -29.99 1.03 -7.71
CA VAL A 79 -31.22 1.51 -8.38
C VAL A 79 -31.24 3.03 -8.47
N THR A 80 -30.75 3.73 -7.44
CA THR A 80 -30.60 5.19 -7.46
C THR A 80 -29.55 5.60 -8.48
N LEU A 81 -28.39 4.93 -8.50
CA LEU A 81 -27.35 5.09 -9.52
C LEU A 81 -27.91 4.86 -10.92
N LEU A 82 -28.59 3.74 -11.16
CA LEU A 82 -29.27 3.41 -12.40
C LEU A 82 -30.32 4.46 -12.80
N GLY A 83 -31.02 5.04 -11.82
CA GLY A 83 -31.98 6.12 -12.02
C GLY A 83 -31.32 7.44 -12.42
N LEU A 84 -30.13 7.75 -11.86
CA LEU A 84 -29.33 8.91 -12.25
C LEU A 84 -28.82 8.78 -13.69
N PHE A 85 -28.30 7.60 -14.07
CA PHE A 85 -27.85 7.29 -15.43
C PHE A 85 -28.95 7.36 -16.49
N LYS A 86 -30.20 7.10 -16.11
CA LYS A 86 -31.33 7.16 -17.06
C LYS A 86 -31.72 8.58 -17.45
N ASN A 87 -31.24 9.59 -16.72
CA ASN A 87 -31.62 11.00 -16.88
C ASN A 87 -30.43 11.89 -17.29
N THR A 88 -29.29 11.32 -17.68
CA THR A 88 -28.09 12.07 -18.09
C THR A 88 -28.06 12.52 -19.55
N GLU A 89 -29.18 12.45 -20.27
CA GLU A 89 -29.30 12.96 -21.66
C GLU A 89 -29.05 14.49 -21.76
N ASP A 90 -28.81 15.19 -20.65
CA ASP A 90 -28.76 16.65 -20.54
C ASP A 90 -27.36 17.23 -20.19
N GLY A 91 -26.30 16.42 -20.18
CA GLY A 91 -24.91 16.89 -19.93
C GLY A 91 -24.66 17.46 -18.51
N LYS A 92 -25.51 17.13 -17.54
CA LYS A 92 -25.41 17.62 -16.17
C LYS A 92 -24.33 16.88 -15.37
N LYS A 93 -23.52 17.64 -14.63
CA LYS A 93 -22.53 17.11 -13.67
C LYS A 93 -23.18 16.80 -12.33
N HIS A 94 -22.80 15.69 -11.71
CA HIS A 94 -23.35 15.18 -10.46
C HIS A 94 -22.24 14.88 -9.45
N ILE A 95 -22.52 15.11 -8.17
CA ILE A 95 -21.68 14.67 -7.05
C ILE A 95 -22.44 13.57 -6.31
N ILE A 96 -21.81 12.43 -6.11
CA ILE A 96 -22.35 11.28 -5.39
C ILE A 96 -21.53 11.09 -4.11
N LEU A 97 -22.22 11.06 -2.97
CA LEU A 97 -21.62 10.90 -1.66
C LEU A 97 -22.05 9.55 -1.06
N PHE A 98 -21.09 8.73 -0.66
CA PHE A 98 -21.31 7.47 0.04
C PHE A 98 -20.70 7.52 1.44
N GLU A 99 -21.48 7.09 2.42
CA GLU A 99 -21.05 6.85 3.79
C GLU A 99 -21.13 5.34 4.05
N GLU A 100 -19.98 4.73 4.32
CA GLU A 100 -19.78 3.29 4.58
C GLU A 100 -20.61 2.36 3.67
N PRO A 101 -20.48 2.48 2.33
CA PRO A 101 -21.32 1.71 1.41
C PRO A 101 -21.03 0.19 1.45
N GLU A 102 -19.94 -0.21 2.11
CA GLU A 102 -19.58 -1.59 2.39
C GLU A 102 -20.38 -2.24 3.53
N LEU A 103 -21.15 -1.46 4.30
CA LEU A 103 -21.95 -1.99 5.40
C LEU A 103 -22.88 -3.09 4.88
N TYR A 104 -22.87 -4.24 5.56
CA TYR A 104 -23.66 -5.42 5.23
C TYR A 104 -23.31 -6.09 3.87
N LEU A 105 -22.18 -5.74 3.26
CA LEU A 105 -21.72 -6.43 2.05
C LEU A 105 -20.91 -7.68 2.38
N HIS A 106 -21.13 -8.75 1.64
CA HIS A 106 -20.16 -9.85 1.58
C HIS A 106 -18.85 -9.36 0.92
N PRO A 107 -17.65 -9.85 1.31
CA PRO A 107 -16.35 -9.44 0.72
C PRO A 107 -16.27 -9.45 -0.81
N SER A 108 -16.95 -10.40 -1.48
CA SER A 108 -17.04 -10.41 -2.95
C SER A 108 -17.77 -9.19 -3.50
N ASN A 109 -18.81 -8.73 -2.81
CA ASN A 109 -19.64 -7.61 -3.23
C ASN A 109 -18.97 -6.28 -2.91
N LYS A 110 -18.19 -6.18 -1.82
CA LYS A 110 -17.34 -5.02 -1.52
C LYS A 110 -16.38 -4.71 -2.68
N ARG A 111 -15.69 -5.75 -3.19
CA ARG A 111 -14.79 -5.63 -4.34
C ARG A 111 -15.51 -5.19 -5.62
N LYS A 112 -16.65 -5.81 -5.94
CA LYS A 112 -17.47 -5.41 -7.10
C LYS A 112 -17.96 -3.96 -6.96
N PHE A 113 -18.39 -3.58 -5.77
CA PHE A 113 -18.87 -2.23 -5.48
C PHE A 113 -17.74 -1.20 -5.66
N ARG A 114 -16.55 -1.45 -5.10
CA ARG A 114 -15.34 -0.64 -5.34
C ARG A 114 -15.07 -0.45 -6.83
N GLU A 115 -15.10 -1.52 -7.62
CA GLU A 115 -14.89 -1.44 -9.07
C GLU A 115 -15.96 -0.57 -9.75
N THR A 116 -17.22 -0.67 -9.33
CA THR A 116 -18.30 0.20 -9.81
C THR A 116 -18.05 1.66 -9.44
N LEU A 117 -17.59 1.97 -8.23
CA LEU A 117 -17.25 3.34 -7.81
C LEU A 117 -16.14 3.94 -8.70
N TYR A 118 -15.07 3.19 -8.96
CA TYR A 118 -14.01 3.67 -9.85
C TYR A 118 -14.49 3.86 -11.29
N LYS A 119 -15.32 2.94 -11.81
CA LYS A 119 -15.90 3.09 -13.15
C LYS A 119 -16.79 4.34 -13.24
N LEU A 120 -17.55 4.64 -12.19
CA LEU A 120 -18.38 5.83 -12.09
C LEU A 120 -17.54 7.11 -12.10
N ALA A 121 -16.52 7.16 -11.24
CA ALA A 121 -15.65 8.32 -11.09
C ALA A 121 -14.82 8.62 -12.35
N ASN A 122 -14.60 7.62 -13.20
CA ASN A 122 -13.93 7.81 -14.49
C ASN A 122 -14.83 8.42 -15.57
N GLY A 123 -16.13 8.60 -15.32
CA GLY A 123 -17.03 9.28 -16.26
C GLY A 123 -17.07 10.80 -16.02
N ASP A 124 -17.08 11.60 -17.09
CA ASP A 124 -16.95 13.07 -17.03
C ASP A 124 -18.06 13.80 -16.26
N ASN A 125 -19.21 13.13 -16.08
CA ASN A 125 -20.39 13.71 -15.46
C ASN A 125 -20.50 13.42 -13.96
N TYR A 126 -19.56 12.69 -13.36
CA TYR A 126 -19.71 12.20 -11.99
C TYR A 126 -18.46 12.40 -11.14
N GLN A 127 -18.61 13.07 -10.00
CA GLN A 127 -17.63 13.05 -8.92
C GLN A 127 -18.16 12.13 -7.81
N VAL A 128 -17.35 11.14 -7.41
CA VAL A 128 -17.70 10.19 -6.35
C VAL A 128 -16.82 10.43 -5.14
N ILE A 129 -17.44 10.66 -3.98
CA ILE A 129 -16.76 10.72 -2.69
C ILE A 129 -17.30 9.60 -1.82
N CYS A 130 -16.40 8.75 -1.33
CA CYS A 130 -16.73 7.58 -0.53
C CYS A 130 -15.94 7.62 0.78
N VAL A 131 -16.64 7.53 1.90
CA VAL A 131 -16.05 7.33 3.22
C VAL A 131 -16.22 5.87 3.60
N SER A 132 -15.16 5.23 4.08
CA SER A 132 -15.12 3.80 4.37
C SER A 132 -14.09 3.48 5.44
N HIS A 133 -14.38 2.45 6.22
CA HIS A 133 -13.45 1.85 7.20
C HIS A 133 -12.96 0.47 6.76
N ASP A 134 -13.26 0.05 5.52
CA ASP A 134 -12.95 -1.28 5.03
C ASP A 134 -11.76 -1.28 4.06
N PRO A 135 -10.69 -2.02 4.36
CA PRO A 135 -9.51 -2.08 3.50
C PRO A 135 -9.77 -2.69 2.13
N GLN A 136 -10.88 -3.41 1.93
CA GLN A 136 -11.28 -3.91 0.62
C GLN A 136 -11.71 -2.81 -0.34
N LEU A 137 -12.07 -1.60 0.14
CA LEU A 137 -12.35 -0.46 -0.72
C LEU A 137 -11.09 0.27 -1.19
N ILE A 138 -9.93 -0.01 -0.58
CA ILE A 138 -8.63 0.52 -1.01
C ILE A 138 -8.14 -0.28 -2.22
N ASP A 139 -7.88 0.39 -3.34
CA ASP A 139 -7.21 -0.19 -4.50
C ASP A 139 -6.02 0.68 -4.90
N LEU A 140 -4.83 0.30 -4.44
CA LEU A 140 -3.62 1.04 -4.78
C LEU A 140 -3.24 0.90 -6.27
N SER A 141 -3.84 -0.02 -7.02
CA SER A 141 -3.65 -0.07 -8.48
C SER A 141 -4.40 1.03 -9.23
N LYS A 142 -5.22 1.82 -8.53
CA LYS A 142 -5.89 3.01 -9.07
C LYS A 142 -5.08 4.25 -8.71
N PRO A 143 -5.38 5.42 -9.32
CA PRO A 143 -4.69 6.64 -8.97
C PRO A 143 -4.73 6.86 -7.46
N HIS A 144 -3.55 6.98 -6.84
CA HIS A 144 -3.40 7.07 -5.39
C HIS A 144 -3.97 8.40 -4.86
N THR A 145 -4.03 9.41 -5.73
CA THR A 145 -4.73 10.68 -5.51
C THR A 145 -6.21 10.48 -5.19
N SER A 146 -6.81 9.31 -5.47
CA SER A 146 -8.19 8.99 -5.07
C SER A 146 -8.36 8.66 -3.57
N LEU A 147 -7.26 8.49 -2.84
CA LEU A 147 -7.27 8.08 -1.44
C LEU A 147 -6.89 9.26 -0.53
N ALA A 148 -7.75 9.54 0.45
CA ALA A 148 -7.48 10.50 1.51
C ALA A 148 -7.66 9.81 2.87
N ARG A 149 -6.63 9.87 3.72
CA ARG A 149 -6.66 9.35 5.09
C ARG A 149 -7.04 10.49 6.03
N PHE A 150 -8.07 10.27 6.83
CA PHE A 150 -8.54 11.23 7.83
C PHE A 150 -8.09 10.76 9.21
N ILE A 151 -7.48 11.63 9.99
CA ILE A 151 -7.13 11.37 11.39
C ILE A 151 -7.65 12.47 12.30
N LYS A 152 -7.84 12.13 13.57
CA LYS A 152 -8.13 13.10 14.62
C LYS A 152 -6.84 13.40 15.38
N GLY A 153 -6.35 14.63 15.29
CA GLY A 153 -5.20 15.11 16.05
C GLY A 153 -5.51 15.27 17.54
N ASP A 154 -4.47 15.35 18.36
CA ASP A 154 -4.56 15.52 19.82
C ASP A 154 -5.27 16.81 20.22
N ASP A 155 -5.22 17.84 19.38
CA ASP A 155 -5.94 19.11 19.57
C ASP A 155 -7.44 19.02 19.19
N GLY A 156 -7.90 17.82 18.82
CA GLY A 156 -9.28 17.52 18.42
C GLY A 156 -9.61 17.91 16.98
N LYS A 157 -8.67 18.44 16.20
CA LYS A 157 -8.88 18.77 14.78
C LYS A 157 -8.75 17.53 13.90
N THR A 158 -9.39 17.58 12.74
CA THR A 158 -9.21 16.58 11.70
C THR A 158 -8.03 16.97 10.82
N GLU A 159 -7.06 16.07 10.68
CA GLU A 159 -6.00 16.20 9.67
C GLU A 159 -6.30 15.24 8.52
N ILE A 160 -5.98 15.68 7.30
CA ILE A 160 -6.24 14.94 6.07
C ILE A 160 -4.90 14.73 5.37
N TYR A 161 -4.61 13.48 5.05
CA TYR A 161 -3.41 13.10 4.31
C TYR A 161 -3.80 12.43 3.00
N GLN A 162 -3.50 13.13 1.92
CA GLN A 162 -3.75 12.70 0.54
C GLN A 162 -2.47 12.96 -0.25
N THR A 163 -2.20 12.09 -1.21
CA THR A 163 -1.07 12.30 -2.13
C THR A 163 -1.49 13.21 -3.27
N ASP A 164 -0.65 14.19 -3.61
CA ASP A 164 -0.90 15.15 -4.69
C ASP A 164 -0.58 14.56 -6.07
N GLU A 165 0.29 13.55 -6.10
CA GLU A 165 0.72 12.85 -7.30
C GLU A 165 0.52 11.34 -7.16
N ASP A 166 0.44 10.65 -8.28
CA ASP A 166 0.56 9.20 -8.29
C ASP A 166 1.95 8.80 -7.80
N LEU A 167 2.00 7.82 -6.89
CA LEU A 167 3.22 7.45 -6.18
C LEU A 167 4.38 7.01 -7.09
N PHE A 168 4.08 6.66 -8.36
CA PHE A 168 5.00 6.02 -9.29
C PHE A 168 4.77 6.49 -10.74
N VAL A 169 5.01 7.78 -11.04
CA VAL A 169 4.88 8.37 -12.41
C VAL A 169 6.19 8.32 -13.22
N LYS A 170 7.25 7.66 -12.74
CA LYS A 170 8.55 7.56 -13.45
C LYS A 170 8.73 6.22 -14.17
N ASP A 171 9.68 6.15 -15.12
CA ASP A 171 9.99 5.09 -16.12
C ASP A 171 9.89 3.59 -15.71
N ASP A 172 9.73 3.27 -14.42
CA ASP A 172 9.52 1.93 -13.85
C ASP A 172 8.05 1.64 -13.42
N ALA A 173 7.09 2.51 -13.76
CA ALA A 173 5.69 2.48 -13.29
C ALA A 173 5.00 1.11 -13.38
N THR A 174 5.27 0.33 -14.43
CA THR A 174 4.69 -1.02 -14.60
C THR A 174 5.21 -2.01 -13.56
N LYS A 175 6.51 -1.98 -13.25
CA LYS A 175 7.13 -2.87 -12.27
C LYS A 175 6.67 -2.55 -10.86
N ASP A 176 6.59 -1.27 -10.52
CA ASP A 176 6.12 -0.81 -9.21
C ASP A 176 4.63 -1.10 -9.02
N ARG A 177 3.81 -0.92 -10.07
CA ARG A 177 2.39 -1.32 -10.08
C ARG A 177 2.21 -2.82 -9.86
N VAL A 178 3.00 -3.68 -10.51
CA VAL A 178 2.95 -5.13 -10.31
C VAL A 178 3.39 -5.51 -8.89
N GLN A 179 4.45 -4.88 -8.39
CA GLN A 179 4.88 -5.09 -7.00
C GLN A 179 3.81 -4.68 -6.00
N MET A 180 3.10 -3.58 -6.26
CA MET A 180 2.00 -3.12 -5.43
C MET A 180 0.82 -4.08 -5.42
N LEU A 181 0.39 -4.57 -6.59
CA LEU A 181 -0.66 -5.58 -6.72
C LEU A 181 -0.31 -6.88 -5.98
N ASN A 182 0.97 -7.27 -6.00
CA ASN A 182 1.42 -8.47 -5.30
C ASN A 182 1.50 -8.26 -3.78
N ARG A 183 1.90 -7.06 -3.34
CA ARG A 183 2.21 -6.78 -1.93
C ARG A 183 0.99 -6.28 -1.15
N PHE A 184 0.18 -5.37 -1.67
CA PHE A 184 -0.94 -4.80 -0.92
C PHE A 184 -2.24 -5.57 -1.17
N ASN A 185 -2.39 -6.69 -0.47
CA ASN A 185 -3.68 -7.37 -0.32
C ASN A 185 -4.58 -6.64 0.71
N PRO A 186 -5.88 -6.96 0.78
CA PRO A 186 -6.78 -6.28 1.73
C PRO A 186 -6.32 -6.30 3.18
N HIS A 187 -5.67 -7.37 3.64
CA HIS A 187 -5.12 -7.40 5.00
C HIS A 187 -4.00 -6.37 5.18
N LEU A 188 -3.10 -6.21 4.21
CA LEU A 188 -2.06 -5.17 4.31
C LEU A 188 -2.62 -3.76 4.14
N CYS A 189 -3.75 -3.59 3.46
CA CYS A 189 -4.48 -2.32 3.43
C CYS A 189 -5.05 -1.92 4.81
N GLU A 190 -5.13 -2.82 5.80
CA GLU A 190 -5.46 -2.46 7.19
C GLU A 190 -4.45 -1.46 7.79
N SER A 191 -3.22 -1.45 7.29
CA SER A 191 -2.19 -0.47 7.69
C SER A 191 -2.62 0.99 7.50
N PHE A 192 -3.52 1.28 6.54
CA PHE A 192 -4.03 2.63 6.29
C PHE A 192 -4.98 3.13 7.38
N PHE A 193 -5.56 2.22 8.15
CA PHE A 193 -6.46 2.54 9.26
C PHE A 193 -5.76 2.50 10.62
N SER A 194 -4.48 2.14 10.66
CA SER A 194 -3.70 2.09 11.89
C SER A 194 -3.06 3.44 12.17
N ASP A 195 -2.89 3.78 13.45
CA ASP A 195 -2.13 4.97 13.87
C ASP A 195 -0.64 4.78 13.57
N GLU A 196 -0.14 3.58 13.86
CA GLU A 196 1.27 3.23 13.72
C GLU A 196 1.45 1.83 13.11
N VAL A 197 2.50 1.66 12.32
CA VAL A 197 2.81 0.42 11.62
C VAL A 197 4.24 -0.03 11.92
N ILE A 198 4.42 -1.30 12.28
CA ILE A 198 5.75 -1.93 12.36
C ILE A 198 6.00 -2.70 11.07
N LEU A 199 7.04 -2.30 10.32
CA LEU A 199 7.55 -3.04 9.18
C LEU A 199 8.64 -3.99 9.67
N VAL A 200 8.46 -5.29 9.45
CA VAL A 200 9.45 -6.32 9.80
C VAL A 200 9.88 -7.09 8.56
N GLU A 201 11.10 -7.60 8.56
CA GLU A 201 11.69 -8.30 7.41
C GLU A 201 11.01 -9.64 7.08
N GLY A 202 10.69 -10.47 8.09
CA GLY A 202 10.25 -11.84 7.87
C GLY A 202 9.26 -12.38 8.90
N ASP A 203 8.95 -13.68 8.76
CA ASP A 203 7.94 -14.37 9.59
C ASP A 203 8.33 -14.47 11.05
N THR A 204 9.62 -14.67 11.34
CA THR A 204 10.13 -14.81 12.71
C THR A 204 9.84 -13.55 13.51
N GLU A 205 10.28 -12.41 13.00
CA GLU A 205 10.11 -11.09 13.60
C GLU A 205 8.63 -10.73 13.67
N ALA A 206 7.85 -11.04 12.63
CA ALA A 206 6.41 -10.76 12.61
C ALA A 206 5.66 -11.50 13.72
N ILE A 207 5.93 -12.79 13.89
CA ILE A 207 5.26 -13.61 14.90
C ILE A 207 5.66 -13.18 16.31
N ILE A 208 6.95 -12.95 16.55
CA ILE A 208 7.45 -12.53 17.85
C ILE A 208 6.89 -11.15 18.21
N THR A 209 6.97 -10.19 17.29
CA THR A 209 6.46 -8.83 17.52
C THR A 209 4.96 -8.84 17.82
N ARG A 210 4.16 -9.56 17.00
CA ARG A 210 2.70 -9.68 17.24
C ARG A 210 2.40 -10.33 18.58
N GLN A 211 3.10 -11.40 18.95
CA GLN A 211 2.88 -12.09 20.21
C GLN A 211 3.23 -11.22 21.41
N LEU A 212 4.35 -10.48 21.35
CA LEU A 212 4.78 -9.60 22.44
C LEU A 212 3.84 -8.41 22.61
N LEU A 213 3.41 -7.76 21.52
CA LEU A 213 2.41 -6.69 21.56
C LEU A 213 1.09 -7.20 22.15
N LEU A 214 0.57 -8.33 21.66
CA LEU A 214 -0.69 -8.90 22.14
C LEU A 214 -0.65 -9.25 23.63
N GLN A 215 0.48 -9.76 24.12
CA GLN A 215 0.62 -10.23 25.49
C GLN A 215 0.88 -9.11 26.49
N HIS A 216 1.61 -8.05 26.09
CA HIS A 216 2.12 -7.04 27.01
C HIS A 216 1.57 -5.64 26.78
N PHE A 217 1.06 -5.33 25.58
CA PHE A 217 0.54 -4.01 25.19
C PHE A 217 -0.75 -4.13 24.35
N PRO A 218 -1.77 -4.89 24.79
CA PRO A 218 -3.00 -5.13 24.01
C PRO A 218 -3.82 -3.86 23.76
N GLU A 219 -3.59 -2.79 24.52
CA GLU A 219 -4.22 -1.48 24.36
C GLU A 219 -3.63 -0.64 23.22
N LYS A 220 -2.48 -1.04 22.66
CA LYS A 220 -1.81 -0.33 21.58
C LYS A 220 -2.31 -0.84 20.22
N GLU A 221 -2.89 0.05 19.43
CA GLU A 221 -3.33 -0.25 18.07
C GLU A 221 -2.16 -0.11 17.08
N ILE A 222 -1.30 -1.14 17.04
CA ILE A 222 -0.12 -1.17 16.17
C ILE A 222 -0.22 -2.34 15.20
N PHE A 223 -0.17 -2.05 13.91
CA PHE A 223 -0.26 -3.08 12.87
C PHE A 223 1.12 -3.56 12.43
N VAL A 224 1.33 -4.88 12.44
CA VAL A 224 2.62 -5.49 12.08
C VAL A 224 2.55 -6.01 10.64
N VAL A 225 3.33 -5.38 9.76
CA VAL A 225 3.50 -5.75 8.35
C VAL A 225 4.76 -6.59 8.19
N ASN A 226 4.59 -7.84 7.78
CA ASN A 226 5.71 -8.64 7.27
C ASN A 226 5.98 -8.21 5.81
N THR A 227 7.13 -7.61 5.55
CA THR A 227 7.50 -7.18 4.19
C THR A 227 8.02 -8.34 3.33
N GLY A 228 8.26 -9.50 3.93
CA GLY A 228 8.74 -10.75 3.30
C GLY A 228 10.22 -10.74 2.93
N SER A 229 10.85 -9.58 2.85
CA SER A 229 12.29 -9.43 2.72
C SER A 229 12.73 -7.99 3.01
N LYS A 230 13.99 -7.82 3.40
CA LYS A 230 14.64 -6.51 3.56
C LYS A 230 14.56 -5.63 2.32
N ASN A 231 14.64 -6.24 1.13
CA ASN A 231 14.54 -5.55 -0.17
C ASN A 231 13.21 -4.83 -0.37
N ASN A 232 12.14 -5.30 0.27
CA ASN A 232 10.80 -4.73 0.10
C ASN A 232 10.55 -3.55 1.05
N ILE A 233 11.35 -3.38 2.11
CA ILE A 233 11.13 -2.36 3.15
C ILE A 233 11.07 -0.93 2.56
N PRO A 234 12.00 -0.49 1.69
CA PRO A 234 11.94 0.86 1.11
C PRO A 234 10.64 1.15 0.35
N PHE A 235 10.08 0.13 -0.31
CA PHE A 235 8.82 0.27 -1.04
C PHE A 235 7.65 0.55 -0.09
N PHE A 236 7.53 -0.21 1.01
CA PHE A 236 6.51 0.04 2.02
C PHE A 236 6.68 1.40 2.69
N ILE A 237 7.93 1.81 2.98
CA ILE A 237 8.24 3.13 3.51
C ILE A 237 7.70 4.23 2.60
N ASN A 238 7.99 4.14 1.31
CA ASN A 238 7.50 5.12 0.35
C ASN A 238 5.97 5.16 0.32
N VAL A 239 5.28 4.01 0.19
CA VAL A 239 3.81 3.99 0.10
C VAL A 239 3.15 4.57 1.36
N LEU A 240 3.50 4.04 2.55
CA LEU A 240 2.83 4.42 3.80
C LEU A 240 3.11 5.87 4.21
N SER A 241 4.29 6.40 3.89
CA SER A 241 4.65 7.78 4.23
C SER A 241 3.88 8.82 3.45
N ASN A 242 3.36 8.52 2.25
CA ASN A 242 2.49 9.44 1.51
C ASN A 242 1.16 9.67 2.22
N PHE A 243 0.69 8.70 3.01
CA PHE A 243 -0.50 8.81 3.85
C PHE A 243 -0.17 9.20 5.30
N LYS A 244 1.09 9.59 5.55
CA LYS A 244 1.64 10.00 6.85
C LYS A 244 1.37 9.04 7.99
N ILE A 245 1.39 7.75 7.67
CA ILE A 245 1.29 6.70 8.67
C ILE A 245 2.64 6.64 9.40
N LYS A 246 2.61 6.70 10.74
CA LYS A 246 3.81 6.60 11.57
C LYS A 246 4.38 5.18 11.47
N GLN A 247 5.70 5.08 11.29
CA GLN A 247 6.35 3.81 10.98
C GLN A 247 7.48 3.46 11.93
N HIS A 248 7.62 2.16 12.18
CA HIS A 248 8.68 1.55 12.96
C HIS A 248 9.30 0.41 12.15
N ILE A 249 10.56 0.55 11.77
CA ILE A 249 11.25 -0.42 10.92
C ILE A 249 12.11 -1.32 11.80
N ILE A 250 11.82 -2.62 11.82
CA ILE A 250 12.66 -3.63 12.47
C ILE A 250 13.27 -4.51 11.38
N HIS A 251 14.59 -4.52 11.28
CA HIS A 251 15.29 -5.40 10.36
C HIS A 251 16.67 -5.80 10.90
N ASP A 252 17.30 -6.74 10.23
CA ASP A 252 18.63 -7.22 10.59
C ASP A 252 19.72 -6.36 9.95
N SER A 253 20.89 -6.19 10.57
CA SER A 253 21.98 -5.46 9.92
C SER A 253 22.62 -6.28 8.80
N ASP A 254 22.59 -7.61 8.92
CA ASP A 254 23.45 -8.56 8.22
C ASP A 254 24.95 -8.30 8.43
N GLU A 255 25.79 -9.19 7.92
CA GLU A 255 27.24 -8.99 7.79
C GLU A 255 27.60 -8.14 6.57
N ARG A 256 28.71 -7.38 6.62
CA ARG A 256 29.18 -6.55 5.49
C ARG A 256 29.56 -7.39 4.28
N TYR A 257 30.12 -8.57 4.54
CA TYR A 257 30.68 -9.44 3.51
C TYR A 257 29.99 -10.80 3.51
N LEU A 258 30.10 -11.51 2.38
CA LEU A 258 29.65 -12.90 2.29
C LEU A 258 30.69 -13.85 2.87
N TYR A 259 30.20 -14.88 3.57
CA TYR A 259 31.01 -15.93 4.16
C TYR A 259 30.59 -17.30 3.63
N GLU A 260 31.56 -18.16 3.33
CA GLU A 260 31.34 -19.56 2.99
C GLU A 260 32.10 -20.44 3.98
N LYS A 261 31.38 -21.29 4.71
CA LYS A 261 31.94 -22.18 5.76
C LYS A 261 32.81 -21.44 6.80
N GLY A 262 32.42 -20.22 7.15
CA GLY A 262 33.13 -19.40 8.13
C GLY A 262 34.38 -18.69 7.58
N VAL A 263 34.55 -18.63 6.25
CA VAL A 263 35.64 -17.89 5.61
C VAL A 263 35.05 -16.84 4.68
N VAL A 264 35.60 -15.62 4.71
CA VAL A 264 35.15 -14.53 3.83
C VAL A 264 35.36 -14.88 2.36
N LYS A 265 34.36 -14.59 1.53
CA LYS A 265 34.38 -14.79 0.09
C LYS A 265 35.04 -13.61 -0.61
N TYR A 266 35.89 -13.90 -1.59
CA TYR A 266 36.53 -12.90 -2.44
C TYR A 266 35.95 -12.93 -3.86
N ASN A 267 35.87 -11.77 -4.51
CA ASN A 267 35.48 -11.65 -5.91
C ASN A 267 36.68 -11.95 -6.84
N ASN A 268 36.46 -11.88 -8.17
CA ASN A 268 37.51 -12.15 -9.16
C ASN A 268 38.66 -11.13 -9.10
N ASP A 269 38.43 -9.95 -8.52
CA ASP A 269 39.40 -8.86 -8.37
C ASP A 269 40.21 -8.96 -7.06
N GLY A 270 39.93 -9.98 -6.23
CA GLY A 270 40.62 -10.19 -4.96
C GLY A 270 40.09 -9.35 -3.80
N GLU A 271 38.95 -8.69 -3.96
CA GLU A 271 38.27 -7.91 -2.92
C GLU A 271 37.21 -8.74 -2.20
N LYS A 272 36.90 -8.40 -0.96
CA LYS A 272 35.84 -9.08 -0.19
C LYS A 272 34.50 -8.88 -0.88
N THR A 273 33.75 -9.96 -1.07
CA THR A 273 32.44 -9.90 -1.72
C THR A 273 31.44 -9.26 -0.78
N SER A 274 30.93 -8.07 -1.14
CA SER A 274 29.92 -7.36 -0.37
C SER A 274 28.61 -8.15 -0.29
N ASN A 275 27.98 -8.11 0.88
CA ASN A 275 26.66 -8.67 1.07
C ASN A 275 25.60 -7.67 0.59
N SER A 276 24.74 -8.08 -0.34
CA SER A 276 23.66 -7.23 -0.83
C SER A 276 22.68 -6.83 0.29
N ALA A 277 22.44 -7.72 1.27
CA ALA A 277 21.59 -7.44 2.41
C ALA A 277 22.18 -6.33 3.30
N TRP A 278 23.52 -6.24 3.43
CA TRP A 278 24.17 -5.13 4.10
C TRP A 278 23.93 -3.80 3.39
N THR A 279 24.08 -3.77 2.05
CA THR A 279 23.87 -2.52 1.28
C THR A 279 22.43 -2.01 1.33
N MET A 280 21.47 -2.88 1.67
CA MET A 280 20.10 -2.46 1.88
C MET A 280 19.92 -1.60 3.14
N ASN A 281 20.85 -1.65 4.10
CA ASN A 281 20.78 -0.82 5.29
C ASN A 281 20.75 0.67 4.95
N GLU A 282 21.62 1.10 4.03
CA GLU A 282 21.70 2.48 3.58
C GLU A 282 20.48 2.86 2.75
N LYS A 283 20.03 1.99 1.84
CA LYS A 283 18.80 2.24 1.05
C LYS A 283 17.54 2.39 1.91
N ILE A 284 17.41 1.61 2.98
CA ILE A 284 16.32 1.76 3.96
C ILE A 284 16.43 3.11 4.64
N TRP A 285 17.63 3.48 5.11
CA TRP A 285 17.88 4.76 5.74
C TRP A 285 17.53 5.94 4.82
N ASP A 286 18.00 5.92 3.59
CA ASP A 286 17.72 6.95 2.58
C ASP A 286 16.22 7.06 2.32
N ALA A 287 15.51 5.94 2.18
CA ALA A 287 14.07 5.94 1.99
C ALA A 287 13.33 6.61 3.18
N MET A 288 13.79 6.38 4.42
CA MET A 288 13.26 7.05 5.59
C MET A 288 13.51 8.56 5.55
N GLN A 289 14.75 8.96 5.25
CA GLN A 289 15.14 10.38 5.22
C GLN A 289 14.40 11.13 4.12
N VAL A 290 14.27 10.55 2.92
CA VAL A 290 13.51 11.12 1.81
C VAL A 290 12.03 11.26 2.18
N ALA A 291 11.43 10.21 2.75
CA ALA A 291 10.03 10.25 3.17
C ALA A 291 9.76 11.29 4.27
N SER A 292 10.64 11.37 5.26
CA SER A 292 10.55 12.35 6.35
C SER A 292 10.78 13.78 5.85
N ALA A 293 11.75 14.00 4.96
CA ALA A 293 11.99 15.32 4.36
C ALA A 293 10.84 15.77 3.44
N ARG A 294 10.23 14.84 2.69
CA ARG A 294 9.14 15.13 1.75
C ARG A 294 7.94 15.75 2.44
N ASN A 295 7.52 15.19 3.56
CA ASN A 295 6.27 15.63 4.19
C ASN A 295 6.31 15.67 5.72
N GLY A 296 7.38 15.26 6.39
CA GLY A 296 7.47 15.19 7.86
C GLY A 296 6.92 13.90 8.46
N CYS A 297 6.88 12.80 7.70
CA CYS A 297 6.43 11.50 8.22
C CYS A 297 7.40 11.01 9.31
N VAL A 298 6.87 10.54 10.44
CA VAL A 298 7.64 10.00 11.55
C VAL A 298 7.98 8.54 11.27
N ILE A 299 9.26 8.26 11.09
CA ILE A 299 9.76 6.91 10.79
C ILE A 299 10.95 6.63 11.71
N ASN A 300 10.83 5.60 12.54
CA ASN A 300 11.87 5.16 13.46
C ASN A 300 12.45 3.83 12.99
N ARG A 301 13.75 3.62 13.20
CA ARG A 301 14.46 2.40 12.79
C ARG A 301 15.03 1.69 14.01
N TYR A 302 15.03 0.37 13.91
CA TYR A 302 15.50 -0.57 14.91
C TYR A 302 16.23 -1.71 14.22
N VAL A 303 17.47 -1.98 14.63
CA VAL A 303 18.29 -2.98 13.96
C VAL A 303 18.77 -4.04 14.94
N SER A 304 18.54 -5.30 14.61
CA SER A 304 19.19 -6.43 15.27
C SER A 304 20.57 -6.65 14.65
N ILE A 305 21.61 -6.59 15.48
CA ILE A 305 23.00 -6.69 14.98
C ILE A 305 23.26 -8.12 14.50
N ARG A 306 23.76 -8.21 13.26
CA ARG A 306 23.88 -9.41 12.43
C ARG A 306 22.55 -9.94 11.97
N ASN A 307 21.91 -10.78 12.76
CA ASN A 307 20.59 -11.32 12.45
C ASN A 307 19.79 -11.58 13.73
N PHE A 308 18.49 -11.75 13.59
CA PHE A 308 17.59 -11.99 14.72
C PHE A 308 18.05 -13.18 15.57
N GLU A 309 18.35 -14.32 14.94
CA GLU A 309 18.82 -15.53 15.63
C GLU A 309 20.07 -15.26 16.48
N HIS A 310 21.07 -14.59 15.93
CA HIS A 310 22.32 -14.28 16.61
C HIS A 310 22.12 -13.29 17.74
N ALA A 311 21.36 -12.21 17.51
CA ALA A 311 21.09 -11.18 18.51
C ALA A 311 20.35 -11.73 19.75
N HIS A 312 19.63 -12.84 19.59
CA HIS A 312 18.77 -13.43 20.61
C HIS A 312 19.25 -14.80 21.10
N ASN A 313 20.39 -15.30 20.61
CA ASN A 313 20.84 -16.68 20.82
C ASN A 313 19.73 -17.72 20.56
N TYR A 314 18.93 -17.46 19.53
CA TYR A 314 17.76 -18.24 19.15
C TYR A 314 18.10 -19.10 17.93
N SER A 315 17.64 -20.35 17.92
CA SER A 315 17.72 -21.21 16.76
C SER A 315 16.36 -21.84 16.51
N HIS A 316 15.83 -21.68 15.31
CA HIS A 316 14.53 -22.26 14.96
C HIS A 316 14.61 -23.79 15.04
N ASN A 317 13.56 -24.42 15.55
CA ASN A 317 13.46 -25.87 15.60
C ASN A 317 13.01 -26.40 14.22
N PRO A 318 13.86 -27.12 13.47
CA PRO A 318 13.52 -27.56 12.11
C PRO A 318 12.29 -28.49 12.07
N LYS A 319 12.00 -29.21 13.17
CA LYS A 319 10.84 -30.12 13.25
C LYS A 319 9.51 -29.38 13.43
N LYS A 320 9.55 -28.14 13.93
CA LYS A 320 8.36 -27.31 14.19
C LYS A 320 8.13 -26.26 13.08
N GLY A 321 9.12 -26.07 12.21
CA GLY A 321 9.15 -24.96 11.25
C GLY A 321 9.44 -23.61 11.94
N LYS A 322 9.74 -22.59 11.13
CA LYS A 322 10.03 -21.24 11.63
C LYS A 322 8.85 -20.64 12.42
N PRO A 323 7.58 -20.71 11.95
CA PRO A 323 6.49 -20.02 12.62
C PRO A 323 6.23 -20.48 14.06
N LEU A 324 6.09 -21.79 14.28
CA LEU A 324 5.81 -22.33 15.61
C LEU A 324 7.00 -22.15 16.55
N SER A 325 8.24 -22.28 16.04
CA SER A 325 9.44 -22.04 16.83
C SER A 325 9.52 -20.58 17.32
N ALA A 326 9.21 -19.62 16.45
CA ALA A 326 9.19 -18.20 16.77
C ALA A 326 8.12 -17.88 17.83
N PHE A 327 6.93 -18.46 17.71
CA PHE A 327 5.85 -18.29 18.68
C PHE A 327 6.19 -18.86 20.06
N GLU A 328 6.77 -20.06 20.12
CA GLU A 328 7.21 -20.65 21.38
C GLU A 328 8.33 -19.84 22.04
N TYR A 329 9.28 -19.36 21.23
CA TYR A 329 10.35 -18.50 21.71
C TYR A 329 9.82 -17.17 22.26
N ALA A 330 8.85 -16.54 21.59
CA ALA A 330 8.23 -15.31 22.05
C ALA A 330 7.64 -15.43 23.47
N LYS A 331 7.09 -16.61 23.81
CA LYS A 331 6.54 -16.88 25.16
C LYS A 331 7.60 -17.01 26.25
N THR A 332 8.85 -17.28 25.89
CA THR A 332 9.94 -17.38 26.87
C THR A 332 10.63 -16.05 27.13
N LEU A 333 10.33 -15.02 26.35
CA LEU A 333 10.97 -13.71 26.48
C LEU A 333 10.50 -13.00 27.75
N ASP A 334 11.46 -12.54 28.53
CA ASP A 334 11.22 -11.68 29.69
C ASP A 334 11.24 -10.22 29.25
N MET A 335 10.10 -9.54 29.35
CA MET A 335 9.99 -8.12 29.03
C MET A 335 10.79 -7.22 29.98
N SER A 336 11.39 -7.71 31.06
CA SER A 336 12.33 -6.95 31.89
C SER A 336 13.78 -7.02 31.39
N ASP A 337 14.09 -7.93 30.47
CA ASP A 337 15.44 -8.10 29.94
C ASP A 337 15.73 -7.13 28.78
N ASP A 338 16.26 -5.95 29.11
CA ASP A 338 16.65 -4.93 28.13
C ASP A 338 17.89 -5.29 27.29
N SER A 339 18.55 -6.42 27.59
CA SER A 339 19.68 -6.89 26.78
C SER A 339 19.23 -7.52 25.45
N LEU A 340 17.97 -7.98 25.39
CA LEU A 340 17.38 -8.54 24.18
C LEU A 340 16.92 -7.41 23.25
N SER A 341 17.43 -7.41 22.01
CA SER A 341 17.15 -6.31 21.08
C SER A 341 15.65 -6.17 20.84
N ILE A 342 14.90 -7.25 20.58
CA ILE A 342 13.46 -7.16 20.31
C ILE A 342 12.66 -6.59 21.49
N VAL A 343 13.05 -6.91 22.73
CA VAL A 343 12.39 -6.39 23.95
C VAL A 343 12.63 -4.89 24.05
N ASN A 344 13.88 -4.45 23.89
CA ASN A 344 14.25 -3.04 23.91
C ASN A 344 13.53 -2.26 22.78
N GLN A 345 13.51 -2.81 21.57
CA GLN A 345 12.86 -2.21 20.41
C GLN A 345 11.35 -2.05 20.63
N ILE A 346 10.66 -3.08 21.11
CA ILE A 346 9.22 -2.98 21.40
C ILE A 346 8.94 -1.94 22.48
N LYS A 347 9.72 -1.91 23.57
CA LYS A 347 9.58 -0.88 24.61
C LYS A 347 9.74 0.54 24.06
N LYS A 348 10.70 0.76 23.15
CA LYS A 348 10.87 2.05 22.46
C LYS A 348 9.67 2.39 21.59
N ILE A 349 9.17 1.43 20.81
CA ILE A 349 8.00 1.59 19.94
C ILE A 349 6.77 2.00 20.74
N VAL A 350 6.47 1.31 21.85
CA VAL A 350 5.28 1.62 22.66
C VAL A 350 5.46 2.86 23.57
N GLY A 351 6.65 3.46 23.58
CA GLY A 351 6.99 4.63 24.39
C GLY A 351 7.25 4.33 25.87
N ALA A 352 7.54 3.08 26.23
CA ALA A 352 7.89 2.70 27.60
C ALA A 352 9.31 3.14 27.99
N ILE A 353 10.20 3.27 27.00
CA ILE A 353 11.54 3.85 27.14
C ILE A 353 11.82 4.81 25.99
N GLU A 354 12.77 5.73 26.18
CA GLU A 354 13.15 6.72 25.17
C GLU A 354 13.88 6.05 23.98
N ASN A 355 13.60 6.54 22.77
CA ASN A 355 14.33 6.14 21.58
C ASN A 355 15.60 6.99 21.42
N ASP A 356 16.70 6.51 21.96
CA ASP A 356 17.99 7.19 22.09
C ASP A 356 19.00 6.84 20.98
N VAL A 357 18.66 5.93 20.07
CA VAL A 357 19.57 5.44 19.03
C VAL A 357 18.91 5.58 17.66
N ALA A 358 19.60 6.27 16.76
CA ALA A 358 19.11 6.51 15.40
C ALA A 358 19.26 5.28 14.48
N TYR A 359 20.21 4.39 14.75
CA TYR A 359 20.58 3.25 13.89
C TYR A 359 20.91 3.68 12.44
N ASP A 360 21.66 4.78 12.30
CA ASP A 360 22.19 5.23 11.01
C ASP A 360 23.30 4.29 10.50
N GLN A 361 23.78 4.54 9.28
CA GLN A 361 24.80 3.68 8.67
C GLN A 361 26.11 3.71 9.46
N GLN A 362 26.51 4.85 10.02
CA GLN A 362 27.72 4.95 10.85
C GLN A 362 27.60 4.08 12.11
N TYR A 363 26.47 4.12 12.79
CA TYR A 363 26.21 3.26 13.94
C TYR A 363 26.35 1.78 13.59
N LEU A 364 25.81 1.35 12.45
CA LEU A 364 25.96 -0.03 11.99
C LEU A 364 27.41 -0.36 11.68
N GLU A 365 28.15 0.55 11.04
CA GLU A 365 29.58 0.39 10.79
C GLU A 365 30.41 0.28 12.06
N ASP A 366 30.02 0.93 13.15
CA ASP A 366 30.74 0.85 14.41
C ASP A 366 30.38 -0.41 15.22
N LYS A 367 29.13 -0.90 15.11
CA LYS A 367 28.60 -1.97 15.97
C LYS A 367 28.68 -3.35 15.36
N VAL A 368 28.64 -3.48 14.04
CA VAL A 368 28.67 -4.79 13.39
C VAL A 368 30.10 -5.31 13.42
N VAL A 369 30.31 -6.41 14.13
CA VAL A 369 31.57 -7.12 14.13
C VAL A 369 31.45 -8.28 13.17
N GLU A 370 32.32 -8.29 12.16
CA GLU A 370 32.38 -9.38 11.19
C GLU A 370 32.70 -10.71 11.89
N PRO A 371 32.05 -11.82 11.51
CA PRO A 371 32.48 -13.14 11.94
C PRO A 371 33.90 -13.38 11.41
N PHE A 372 34.75 -13.94 12.28
CA PHE A 372 36.20 -14.17 12.13
C PHE A 372 36.79 -14.15 10.71
#